data_AF-A0A951X091-F1
#
_entry.id   AF-A0A951X091-F1
#
_cell.length_a   1.000
_cell.length_b   1.000
_cell.length_c   1.000
_cell.angle_alpha   90.00
_cell.angle_beta   90.00
_cell.angle_gamma   90.00
#
_symmetry.space_group_name_H-M   'P 1'
#
loop_
_entity.id
_entity.type
_entity.pdbx_description
1 polymer ?
#
loop_
_entity_poly.entity_id
_entity_poly.type
_entity_poly.pdbx_seq_one_letter_code
_entity_poly.pdbx_strand_id
1 'polypeptide(L)'
;MNLGARTHLFWPLLLITAALAAVFAAYFRIGPPLQAAIVFPFVLLCPGMALARLLPLRGELEAWVLAVALSLTLGILVALAMLIAGGWSPLGGLTSLAAVTLYGAVLQLARGPVQHRQRLGAQSR
;
A
#
# COMPACT_ATOMS: atom_id res chain seq x y z
N MET A 1 23.54 -5.59 16.94
CA MET A 1 23.08 -5.31 15.55
C MET A 1 21.55 -5.29 15.54
N ASN A 2 20.95 -4.10 15.35
CA ASN A 2 19.52 -3.83 15.50
C ASN A 2 18.66 -4.49 14.40
N LEU A 3 18.14 -5.70 14.65
CA LEU A 3 17.21 -6.36 13.72
C LEU A 3 15.78 -5.78 13.79
N GLY A 4 15.32 -5.34 14.97
CA GLY A 4 13.96 -4.78 15.14
C GLY A 4 13.74 -3.43 14.46
N ALA A 5 14.82 -2.71 14.13
CA ALA A 5 14.75 -1.44 13.43
C ALA A 5 14.54 -1.58 11.91
N ARG A 6 14.99 -2.71 11.34
CA ARG A 6 14.97 -2.91 9.88
C ARG A 6 13.63 -3.41 9.39
N THR A 7 12.95 -4.27 10.15
CA THR A 7 11.67 -4.87 9.74
C THR A 7 10.52 -3.85 9.64
N HIS A 8 10.51 -2.82 10.49
CA HIS A 8 9.49 -1.77 10.41
C HIS A 8 9.70 -0.81 9.23
N LEU A 9 10.93 -0.69 8.72
CA LEU A 9 11.26 0.10 7.53
C LEU A 9 11.18 -0.72 6.24
N PHE A 10 11.45 -2.03 6.32
CA PHE A 10 11.44 -2.93 5.18
C PHE A 10 10.08 -3.00 4.51
N TRP A 11 9.00 -3.00 5.30
CA TRP A 11 7.63 -3.07 4.77
C TRP A 11 7.18 -1.82 3.99
N PRO A 12 7.29 -0.58 4.52
CA PRO A 12 6.96 0.60 3.75
C PRO A 12 7.89 0.76 2.53
N LEU A 13 9.16 0.37 2.65
CA LEU A 13 10.07 0.37 1.50
C LEU A 13 9.61 -0.60 0.41
N LEU A 14 9.20 -1.82 0.78
CA LEU A 14 8.65 -2.81 -0.15
C LEU A 14 7.41 -2.27 -0.89
N LEU A 15 6.49 -1.62 -0.16
CA LEU A 15 5.29 -1.01 -0.74
C LEU A 15 5.63 0.13 -1.72
N ILE A 16 6.61 0.97 -1.36
CA ILE A 16 7.11 2.05 -2.23
C ILE A 16 7.74 1.46 -3.50
N THR A 17 8.62 0.46 -3.36
CA THR A 17 9.26 -0.19 -4.51
C THR A 17 8.25 -0.88 -5.41
N ALA A 18 7.22 -1.53 -4.84
CA ALA A 18 6.15 -2.17 -5.61
C ALA A 18 5.31 -1.14 -6.37
N ALA A 19 4.99 0.00 -5.75
CA ALA A 19 4.28 1.10 -6.40
C ALA A 19 5.09 1.69 -7.57
N LEU A 20 6.38 1.96 -7.37
CA LEU A 20 7.24 2.42 -8.46
C LEU A 20 7.36 1.38 -9.58
N ALA A 21 7.56 0.11 -9.24
CA ALA A 21 7.69 -0.97 -10.22
C ALA A 21 6.41 -1.12 -11.07
N ALA A 22 5.23 -1.04 -10.45
CA ALA A 22 3.95 -1.13 -11.17
C ALA A 22 3.73 0.06 -12.12
N VAL A 23 4.02 1.29 -11.68
CA VAL A 23 3.93 2.48 -12.54
C VAL A 23 4.96 2.42 -13.67
N PHE A 24 6.20 2.02 -13.37
CA PHE A 24 7.25 1.86 -14.36
C PHE A 24 6.89 0.80 -15.41
N ALA A 25 6.42 -0.38 -14.97
CA ALA A 25 5.97 -1.44 -15.89
C ALA A 25 4.84 -0.98 -16.81
N ALA A 26 3.91 -0.19 -16.28
CA ALA A 26 2.80 0.36 -17.06
C ALA A 26 3.25 1.44 -18.06
N TYR A 27 4.22 2.28 -17.69
CA TYR A 27 4.70 3.38 -18.54
C TYR A 27 5.62 2.90 -19.66
N PHE A 28 6.53 1.97 -19.35
CA PHE A 28 7.51 1.43 -20.30
C PHE A 28 6.97 0.26 -21.14
N ARG A 29 5.70 -0.12 -20.95
CA ARG A 29 5.02 -1.21 -21.69
C ARG A 29 5.88 -2.47 -21.80
N ILE A 30 6.38 -2.93 -20.65
CA ILE A 30 7.33 -4.04 -20.56
C ILE A 30 6.61 -5.37 -20.84
N GLY A 31 6.25 -5.64 -22.10
CA GLY A 31 5.59 -6.88 -22.54
C GLY A 31 4.21 -7.16 -21.90
N PRO A 32 3.16 -7.46 -22.68
CA PRO A 32 1.81 -7.73 -22.12
C PRO A 32 1.75 -8.75 -20.96
N PRO A 33 2.46 -9.91 -21.00
CA PRO A 33 2.37 -10.89 -19.92
C PRO A 33 3.12 -10.48 -18.64
N LEU A 34 4.28 -9.84 -18.78
CA LEU A 34 5.11 -9.45 -17.63
C LEU A 34 4.50 -8.25 -16.90
N GLN A 35 3.96 -7.29 -17.66
CA GLN A 35 3.22 -6.16 -17.09
C GLN A 35 2.03 -6.64 -16.24
N ALA A 36 1.22 -7.58 -16.75
CA ALA A 36 0.08 -8.11 -16.01
C ALA A 36 0.53 -8.83 -14.72
N ALA A 37 1.61 -9.62 -14.79
CA ALA A 37 2.16 -10.33 -13.65
C ALA A 37 2.63 -9.40 -12.51
N ILE A 38 3.05 -8.17 -12.82
CA ILE A 38 3.49 -7.18 -11.81
C ILE A 38 2.33 -6.30 -11.33
N VAL A 39 1.53 -5.80 -12.27
CA VAL A 39 0.44 -4.85 -12.01
C VAL A 39 -0.70 -5.49 -11.23
N PHE A 40 -1.07 -6.73 -11.57
CA PHE A 40 -2.20 -7.41 -10.95
C PHE A 40 -2.01 -7.61 -9.44
N PRO A 41 -0.93 -8.24 -8.94
CA PRO A 41 -0.72 -8.38 -7.50
C PRO A 41 -0.53 -7.03 -6.80
N PHE A 42 0.04 -6.04 -7.49
CA PHE A 42 0.13 -4.68 -6.94
C PHE A 42 -1.25 -4.11 -6.65
N VAL A 43 -2.14 -4.06 -7.64
CA VAL A 43 -3.50 -3.51 -7.52
C VAL A 43 -4.33 -4.29 -6.49
N LEU A 44 -4.14 -5.61 -6.40
CA LEU A 44 -4.95 -6.46 -5.52
C LEU A 44 -4.55 -6.39 -4.04
N LEU A 45 -3.27 -6.16 -3.74
CA LEU A 45 -2.75 -6.35 -2.39
C LEU A 45 -2.08 -5.10 -1.81
N CYS A 46 -1.26 -4.37 -2.58
CA CYS A 46 -0.41 -3.31 -2.03
C CYS A 46 -1.17 -2.10 -1.44
N PRO A 47 -2.15 -1.48 -2.13
CA PRO A 47 -2.80 -0.28 -1.61
C PRO A 47 -3.66 -0.60 -0.39
N GLY A 48 -4.42 -1.70 -0.44
CA GLY A 48 -5.23 -2.12 0.68
C GLY A 48 -4.41 -2.54 1.90
N MET A 49 -3.25 -3.18 1.71
CA MET A 49 -2.37 -3.58 2.81
C MET A 49 -1.63 -2.40 3.44
N ALA A 50 -1.35 -1.35 2.66
CA ALA A 50 -0.83 -0.10 3.19
C ALA A 50 -1.81 0.53 4.19
N LEU A 51 -3.12 0.50 3.89
CA LEU A 51 -4.19 1.03 4.74
C LEU A 51 -4.58 0.08 5.88
N ALA A 52 -4.68 -1.22 5.63
CA ALA A 52 -5.02 -2.20 6.64
C ALA A 52 -4.03 -2.15 7.81
N ARG A 53 -2.73 -1.97 7.53
CA ARG A 53 -1.71 -1.81 8.58
C ARG A 53 -1.81 -0.53 9.41
N LEU A 54 -2.57 0.48 8.97
CA LEU A 54 -2.86 1.66 9.80
C LEU A 54 -3.94 1.38 10.85
N LEU A 55 -4.73 0.30 10.70
CA LEU A 55 -5.76 -0.08 11.65
C LEU A 55 -5.18 -0.99 12.75
N PRO A 56 -5.68 -0.90 13.99
CA PRO A 56 -5.28 -1.78 15.09
C PRO A 56 -5.99 -3.14 14.96
N LEU A 57 -5.54 -3.97 14.02
CA LEU A 57 -6.05 -5.33 13.84
C LEU A 57 -5.43 -6.31 14.86
N ARG A 58 -6.22 -7.31 15.27
CA ARG A 58 -5.80 -8.31 16.27
C ARG A 58 -5.21 -9.57 15.64
N GLY A 59 -5.57 -9.90 14.40
CA GLY A 59 -5.10 -11.11 13.70
C GLY A 59 -4.52 -10.85 12.31
N GLU A 60 -3.56 -11.68 11.89
CA GLU A 60 -2.97 -11.60 10.55
C GLU A 60 -4.00 -11.89 9.45
N LEU A 61 -4.86 -12.89 9.63
CA LEU A 61 -5.90 -13.23 8.66
C LEU A 61 -6.88 -12.06 8.44
N GLU A 62 -7.23 -11.37 9.53
CA GLU A 62 -8.09 -10.19 9.51
C GLU A 62 -7.43 -9.06 8.69
N ALA A 63 -6.11 -8.88 8.84
CA ALA A 63 -5.36 -7.87 8.10
C ALA A 63 -5.28 -8.19 6.61
N TRP A 64 -5.15 -9.46 6.24
CA TRP A 64 -5.19 -9.90 4.84
C TRP A 64 -6.57 -9.70 4.21
N VAL A 65 -7.64 -10.07 4.91
CA VAL A 65 -9.02 -9.88 4.42
C VAL A 65 -9.32 -8.40 4.24
N LEU A 66 -8.99 -7.56 5.23
CA LEU A 66 -9.16 -6.12 5.14
C LEU A 66 -8.30 -5.51 4.03
N ALA A 67 -7.06 -5.99 3.84
CA ALA A 67 -6.22 -5.53 2.75
C ALA A 67 -6.87 -5.80 1.40
N VAL A 68 -7.35 -7.02 1.13
CA VAL A 68 -8.00 -7.35 -0.14
C VAL A 68 -9.29 -6.54 -0.33
N ALA A 69 -10.13 -6.45 0.71
CA ALA A 69 -11.37 -5.69 0.66
C ALA A 69 -11.14 -4.20 0.41
N LEU A 70 -10.15 -3.58 1.08
CA LEU A 70 -9.76 -2.19 0.86
C LEU A 70 -9.22 -1.99 -0.56
N SER A 71 -8.41 -2.91 -1.07
CA SER A 71 -7.85 -2.83 -2.42
C SER A 71 -8.96 -2.83 -3.48
N LEU A 72 -9.91 -3.76 -3.36
CA LEU A 72 -11.07 -3.84 -4.26
C LEU A 72 -11.94 -2.58 -4.16
N THR A 73 -12.22 -2.13 -2.93
CA THR A 73 -13.02 -0.93 -2.69
C THR A 73 -12.35 0.30 -3.30
N LEU A 74 -11.04 0.48 -3.11
CA LEU A 74 -10.27 1.57 -3.71
C LEU A 74 -10.27 1.48 -5.24
N GLY A 75 -10.11 0.28 -5.81
CA GLY A 75 -10.19 0.08 -7.25
C GLY A 75 -11.53 0.53 -7.82
N ILE A 76 -12.63 0.16 -7.17
CA ILE A 76 -13.99 0.59 -7.54
C ILE A 76 -14.14 2.10 -7.39
N LEU A 77 -13.69 2.67 -6.26
CA LEU A 77 -13.80 4.11 -5.98
C LEU A 77 -13.04 4.95 -7.01
N VAL A 78 -11.82 4.53 -7.35
CA VAL A 78 -10.98 5.17 -8.37
C VAL A 78 -11.64 5.05 -9.74
N ALA A 79 -12.15 3.87 -10.11
CA ALA A 79 -12.86 3.68 -11.37
C ALA A 79 -14.10 4.58 -11.47
N LEU A 80 -14.91 4.65 -10.40
CA LEU A 80 -16.08 5.53 -10.31
C LEU A 80 -15.70 7.00 -10.40
N ALA A 81 -14.67 7.43 -9.65
CA ALA A 81 -14.19 8.82 -9.68
C ALA A 81 -13.73 9.23 -11.09
N MET A 82 -12.99 8.36 -11.78
CA MET A 82 -12.55 8.61 -13.15
C MET A 82 -13.71 8.61 -14.15
N LEU A 83 -14.70 7.75 -13.95
CA LEU A 83 -15.90 7.70 -14.78
C LEU A 83 -16.73 8.98 -14.63
N ILE A 84 -16.93 9.45 -13.40
CA ILE A 84 -17.63 10.72 -13.11
C ILE A 84 -16.85 11.91 -13.65
N ALA A 85 -15.51 11.87 -13.58
CA ALA A 85 -14.64 12.89 -14.16
C ALA A 85 -14.54 12.85 -15.70
N GLY A 86 -15.15 11.86 -16.37
CA GLY A 86 -15.09 11.69 -17.82
C GLY A 86 -13.71 11.31 -18.37
N GLY A 87 -12.76 10.95 -17.51
CA GLY A 87 -11.34 10.78 -17.83
C GLY A 87 -10.83 9.35 -17.63
N TRP A 88 -11.68 8.34 -17.84
CA TRP A 88 -11.30 6.95 -17.60
C TRP A 88 -10.06 6.56 -18.39
N SER A 89 -9.00 6.15 -17.68
CA SER A 89 -7.75 5.68 -18.26
C SER A 89 -7.11 4.63 -17.35
N PRO A 90 -6.69 3.47 -17.88
CA PRO A 90 -6.01 2.43 -17.11
C PRO A 90 -4.77 2.94 -16.38
N LEU A 91 -4.02 3.85 -17.03
CA LEU A 91 -2.81 4.43 -16.45
C LEU A 91 -3.15 5.33 -15.26
N GLY A 92 -4.21 6.14 -15.38
CA GLY A 92 -4.64 7.06 -14.33
C GLY A 92 -5.17 6.35 -13.09
N GLY A 93 -5.83 5.20 -13.27
CA GLY A 93 -6.25 4.35 -12.16
C GLY A 93 -5.06 3.77 -11.39
N LEU A 94 -4.07 3.26 -12.12
CA LEU A 94 -2.82 2.75 -11.56
C LEU A 94 -2.04 3.81 -10.79
N THR A 95 -1.90 5.01 -11.34
CA THR A 95 -1.20 6.11 -10.66
C THR A 95 -1.94 6.57 -9.40
N SER A 96 -3.28 6.54 -9.42
CA SER A 96 -4.09 6.89 -8.25
C SER A 96 -3.87 5.89 -7.12
N LEU A 97 -3.91 4.60 -7.42
CA LEU A 97 -3.63 3.54 -6.44
C LEU A 97 -2.18 3.58 -5.94
N ALA A 98 -1.21 3.89 -6.82
CA ALA A 98 0.16 4.12 -6.43
C ALA A 98 0.29 5.29 -5.46
N ALA A 99 -0.37 6.42 -5.71
CA ALA A 99 -0.38 7.57 -4.82
C ALA A 99 -0.96 7.23 -3.44
N VAL A 100 -2.08 6.49 -3.40
CA VAL A 100 -2.68 6.02 -2.13
C VAL A 100 -1.73 5.08 -1.37
N THR A 101 -1.07 4.17 -2.08
CA THR A 101 -0.09 3.25 -1.49
C THR A 101 1.09 4.01 -0.90
N LEU A 102 1.62 5.00 -1.63
CA LEU A 102 2.72 5.83 -1.19
C LEU A 102 2.34 6.64 0.05
N TYR A 103 1.15 7.24 0.06
CA TYR A 103 0.61 7.98 1.19
C TYR A 103 0.48 7.09 2.42
N GLY A 104 -0.07 5.88 2.27
CA GLY A 104 -0.16 4.89 3.35
C GLY A 104 1.22 4.48 3.88
N ALA A 105 2.21 4.26 3.00
CA ALA A 105 3.57 3.91 3.40
C ALA A 105 4.26 5.05 4.16
N VAL A 106 4.09 6.31 3.72
CA VAL A 106 4.60 7.50 4.43
C VAL A 106 3.97 7.64 5.80
N LEU A 107 2.66 7.41 5.93
CA LEU A 107 1.98 7.42 7.23
C LEU A 107 2.47 6.29 8.16
N GLN A 108 2.81 5.11 7.64
CA GLN A 108 3.44 4.05 8.43
C GLN A 108 4.81 4.48 8.96
N LEU A 109 5.64 5.11 8.11
CA LEU A 109 6.93 5.66 8.52
C LEU A 109 6.78 6.76 9.58
N ALA A 110 5.78 7.63 9.45
CA ALA A 110 5.51 8.70 10.42
C ALA A 110 4.97 8.18 11.76
N ARG A 111 4.28 7.02 11.78
CA ARG A 111 3.75 6.41 13.01
C ARG A 111 4.74 5.48 13.72
N GLY A 112 5.75 4.95 13.02
CA GLY A 112 6.82 4.10 13.58
C GLY A 112 7.57 4.66 14.81
N PRO A 113 7.87 5.97 14.92
CA PRO A 113 8.52 6.55 16.09
C PRO A 113 7.62 6.69 17.32
N VAL A 114 6.30 6.78 17.13
CA VAL A 114 5.35 7.14 18.20
C VAL A 114 5.07 5.97 19.14
N GLN A 115 5.05 4.73 18.62
CA GLN A 115 4.79 3.52 19.42
C GLN A 115 5.91 3.23 20.42
N HIS A 116 7.16 3.61 20.10
CA HIS A 116 8.33 3.33 20.94
C HIS A 116 8.36 4.18 22.22
N ARG A 117 7.80 5.40 22.19
CA ARG A 117 7.64 6.26 23.39
C ARG A 117 6.58 5.74 24.36
N GLN A 118 5.48 5.16 23.85
CA GLN A 118 4.39 4.68 24.70
C GLN A 118 4.76 3.43 25.49
N ARG A 119 5.57 2.52 24.93
CA ARG A 119 6.08 1.34 25.66
C ARG A 119 7.01 1.72 26.80
N LEU A 120 7.82 2.77 26.64
CA LEU A 120 8.72 3.25 27.69
C LEU A 120 7.97 3.93 28.84
N GLY A 121 6.87 4.63 28.56
CA GLY A 121 6.03 5.26 29.60
C GLY A 121 5.12 4.29 30.36
N ALA A 122 4.79 3.13 29.78
CA ALA A 122 3.99 2.10 30.44
C ALA A 122 4.80 1.18 31.36
N GLN A 123 6.12 1.09 31.16
CA GLN A 123 7.00 0.24 31.96
C GLN A 123 7.58 0.95 33.21
N SER A 124 7.36 2.26 33.34
CA SER A 124 7.80 3.07 34.49
C SER A 124 6.69 3.32 35.52
N ARG A 125 5.57 2.60 35.44
CA ARG A 125 4.48 2.60 36.42
C ARG A 125 4.24 1.19 36.92
#